data_AF-A0A9E2FXX2-F1
#
_entry.id   AF-A0A9E2FXX2-F1
#
_cell.length_a   1.000
_cell.length_b   1.000
_cell.length_c   1.000
_cell.angle_alpha   90.00
_cell.angle_beta   90.00
_cell.angle_gamma   90.00
#
_symmetry.space_group_name_H-M   'P 1'
#
loop_
_entity.id
_entity.type
_entity.pdbx_description
1 polymer ?
#
loop_
_entity_poly.entity_id
_entity_poly.type
_entity_poly.pdbx_seq_one_letter_code
_entity_poly.pdbx_strand_id
1 'polypeptide(L)'
;MEFLKELQKKSNFTWLSANLVDRKNRRPLFSPFIIKKKTGLRIAILGLTGSGAANEPEERENYLILPWQDLLPKIMKEINKQADLVIMLSSLSPLENELISKEFPHIHIIIQAGMYSHNQNTVLTNNTLICQAEKQGKYIGQLHINWKSNGKWTDETTDAALMKKQELDRLTWQIKKLESQGDPQIVYKDTPATLQAYYKLVERMKTVEMELSDPQQKMHQSPERSTFNTTFLAIAPSLEDDPAMDKIITKTREKINSLGRSGSSDGTLSDYVGSQACMKCHNEIGERWQRTHHAHAYETLVQKKQQFNVQCLPCHVTGVSILDKKQSTALSLPDSLLNVGCETCHGPGMAHSINPEEAKLNDAPDAYLCLQCHSTEHDGAFHFEQDKKLVH
;
A
#
# COMPACT_ATOMS: atom_id res chain seq x y z
N MET A 1 -26.26 2.97 -9.34
CA MET A 1 -26.61 4.40 -9.07
C MET A 1 -27.30 4.65 -7.73
N GLU A 2 -28.43 3.99 -7.45
CA GLU A 2 -29.19 4.21 -6.20
C GLU A 2 -28.35 3.89 -4.95
N PHE A 3 -27.59 2.80 -5.00
CA PHE A 3 -26.62 2.42 -3.97
C PHE A 3 -25.64 3.53 -3.57
N LEU A 4 -24.98 4.20 -4.54
CA LEU A 4 -24.02 5.26 -4.23
C LEU A 4 -24.70 6.48 -3.60
N LYS A 5 -25.91 6.84 -4.06
CA LYS A 5 -26.69 7.93 -3.48
C LYS A 5 -27.17 7.61 -2.06
N GLU A 6 -27.50 6.36 -1.78
CA GLU A 6 -27.82 5.91 -0.41
C GLU A 6 -26.61 5.99 0.52
N LEU A 7 -25.44 5.55 0.06
CA LEU A 7 -24.19 5.66 0.84
C LEU A 7 -23.84 7.12 1.13
N GLN A 8 -24.00 8.00 0.14
CA GLN A 8 -23.82 9.44 0.33
C GLN A 8 -24.76 9.99 1.42
N LYS A 9 -26.05 9.62 1.40
CA LYS A 9 -27.02 10.05 2.43
C LYS A 9 -26.65 9.60 3.84
N LYS A 10 -25.98 8.45 3.97
CA LYS A 10 -25.51 7.92 5.27
C LYS A 10 -24.16 8.49 5.71
N SER A 11 -23.46 9.22 4.84
CA SER A 11 -22.11 9.72 5.10
C SER A 11 -22.15 11.08 5.80
N ASN A 12 -21.29 11.26 6.82
CA ASN A 12 -21.10 12.54 7.50
C ASN A 12 -20.07 13.45 6.81
N PHE A 13 -19.64 13.09 5.60
CA PHE A 13 -18.67 13.81 4.79
C PHE A 13 -19.17 14.00 3.36
N THR A 14 -18.63 14.99 2.67
CA THR A 14 -19.01 15.33 1.30
C THR A 14 -18.29 14.44 0.31
N TRP A 15 -19.05 13.75 -0.54
CA TRP A 15 -18.53 13.00 -1.68
C TRP A 15 -18.18 13.98 -2.81
N LEU A 16 -17.00 13.81 -3.42
CA LEU A 16 -16.49 14.69 -4.46
C LEU A 16 -16.19 13.91 -5.74
N SER A 17 -16.68 14.39 -6.88
CA SER A 17 -16.24 13.96 -8.20
C SER A 17 -16.73 14.96 -9.25
N ALA A 18 -15.79 15.56 -9.98
CA ALA A 18 -16.07 16.51 -11.03
C ALA A 18 -16.45 15.84 -12.35
N ASN A 19 -15.95 14.64 -12.60
CA ASN A 19 -16.04 13.96 -13.89
C ASN A 19 -16.98 12.74 -13.91
N LEU A 20 -17.51 12.33 -12.77
CA LEU A 20 -18.58 11.32 -12.70
C LEU A 20 -19.94 11.99 -12.90
N VAL A 21 -20.56 11.80 -14.08
CA VAL A 21 -21.78 12.49 -14.50
C VAL A 21 -22.92 11.55 -14.84
N ASP A 22 -24.14 12.05 -14.76
CA ASP A 22 -25.33 11.34 -15.26
C ASP A 22 -25.29 11.26 -16.80
N ARG A 23 -25.59 10.08 -17.35
CA ARG A 23 -25.50 9.83 -18.80
C ARG A 23 -26.47 10.66 -19.63
N LYS A 24 -27.68 10.94 -19.11
CA LYS A 24 -28.74 11.63 -19.86
C LYS A 24 -28.48 13.13 -19.96
N ASN A 25 -28.10 13.76 -18.85
CA ASN A 25 -28.01 15.22 -18.77
C ASN A 25 -26.57 15.75 -18.59
N ARG A 26 -25.58 14.86 -18.48
CA ARG A 26 -24.16 15.19 -18.30
C ARG A 26 -23.86 16.05 -17.07
N ARG A 27 -24.75 16.09 -16.08
CA ARG A 27 -24.52 16.82 -14.82
C ARG A 27 -23.70 15.98 -13.85
N PRO A 28 -22.78 16.59 -13.08
CA PRO A 28 -22.06 15.89 -12.01
C PRO A 28 -23.01 15.21 -11.04
N LEU A 29 -22.70 13.96 -10.72
CA LEU A 29 -23.46 13.16 -9.75
C LEU A 29 -23.14 13.57 -8.31
N PHE A 30 -21.94 14.10 -8.10
CA PHE A 30 -21.44 14.61 -6.83
C PHE A 30 -20.94 16.04 -7.00
N SER A 31 -20.68 16.72 -5.89
CA SER A 31 -20.08 18.05 -5.94
C SER A 31 -18.68 17.95 -6.57
N PRO A 32 -18.34 18.79 -7.56
CA PRO A 32 -17.02 18.74 -8.19
C PRO A 32 -15.89 19.06 -7.19
N PHE A 33 -16.09 20.13 -6.41
CA PHE A 33 -15.18 20.57 -5.38
C PHE A 33 -15.93 21.19 -4.20
N ILE A 34 -15.21 21.39 -3.10
CA ILE A 34 -15.64 22.18 -1.94
C ILE A 34 -14.55 23.17 -1.57
N ILE A 35 -14.93 24.24 -0.87
CA ILE A 35 -13.98 25.19 -0.28
C ILE A 35 -14.11 25.14 1.23
N LYS A 36 -12.96 24.98 1.90
CA LYS A 36 -12.85 25.03 3.36
C LYS A 36 -12.00 26.24 3.74
N LYS A 37 -12.49 27.03 4.69
CA LYS A 37 -11.72 28.11 5.30
C LYS A 37 -11.11 27.61 6.61
N LYS A 38 -9.78 27.68 6.74
CA LYS A 38 -9.05 27.34 7.97
C LYS A 38 -7.96 28.37 8.21
N THR A 39 -7.95 28.96 9.40
CA THR A 39 -6.93 29.96 9.81
C THR A 39 -6.66 31.04 8.77
N GLY A 40 -7.72 31.52 8.09
CA GLY A 40 -7.63 32.54 7.03
C GLY A 40 -7.35 32.00 5.62
N LEU A 41 -6.85 30.77 5.46
CA LEU A 41 -6.59 30.11 4.18
C LEU A 41 -7.87 29.51 3.59
N ARG A 42 -8.13 29.76 2.30
CA ARG A 42 -9.21 29.12 1.54
C ARG A 42 -8.63 27.95 0.75
N ILE A 43 -9.04 26.75 1.13
CA ILE A 43 -8.55 25.49 0.57
C ILE A 43 -9.65 24.91 -0.30
N ALA A 44 -9.41 24.81 -1.61
CA ALA A 44 -10.26 24.05 -2.50
C ALA A 44 -9.87 22.57 -2.47
N ILE A 45 -10.86 21.70 -2.38
CA ILE A 45 -10.69 20.26 -2.47
C ILE A 45 -11.53 19.77 -3.66
N LEU A 46 -10.86 19.31 -4.71
CA LEU A 46 -11.42 18.85 -5.98
C LEU A 46 -11.35 17.31 -6.05
N GLY A 47 -12.38 16.64 -6.55
CA GLY A 47 -12.36 15.18 -6.74
C GLY A 47 -12.37 14.77 -8.21
N LEU A 48 -11.54 13.79 -8.59
CA LEU A 48 -11.58 13.12 -9.91
C LEU A 48 -11.64 11.60 -9.78
N THR A 49 -12.51 11.00 -10.59
CA THR A 49 -12.73 9.56 -10.68
C THR A 49 -12.04 8.99 -11.91
N GLY A 50 -11.14 8.03 -11.74
CA GLY A 50 -10.48 7.36 -12.86
C GLY A 50 -11.32 6.23 -13.48
N SER A 51 -11.19 6.07 -14.79
CA SER A 51 -11.67 4.91 -15.53
C SER A 51 -10.61 3.81 -15.50
N GLY A 52 -10.99 2.59 -15.14
CA GLY A 52 -10.14 1.40 -15.18
C GLY A 52 -10.98 0.16 -15.48
N ALA A 53 -10.37 -1.02 -15.63
CA ALA A 53 -11.07 -2.25 -16.03
C ALA A 53 -12.27 -2.65 -15.14
N ALA A 54 -12.33 -2.16 -13.90
CA ALA A 54 -13.45 -2.35 -12.98
C ALA A 54 -14.45 -1.18 -12.92
N ASN A 55 -14.10 -0.03 -13.51
CA ASN A 55 -14.85 1.23 -13.44
C ASN A 55 -15.34 1.73 -14.81
N GLU A 56 -14.99 1.04 -15.91
CA GLU A 56 -15.61 1.32 -17.22
C GLU A 56 -17.11 1.03 -17.13
N PRO A 57 -17.97 2.04 -17.33
CA PRO A 57 -19.40 1.81 -17.30
C PRO A 57 -19.77 0.86 -18.44
N GLU A 58 -20.39 -0.27 -18.11
CA GLU A 58 -21.05 -1.10 -19.12
C GLU A 58 -22.09 -0.26 -19.88
N GLU A 59 -22.44 -0.66 -21.11
CA GLU A 59 -23.40 0.08 -21.93
C GLU A 59 -24.75 0.33 -21.23
N ARG A 60 -25.10 -0.51 -20.26
CA ARG A 60 -26.34 -0.47 -19.47
C ARG A 60 -26.30 0.49 -18.28
N GLU A 61 -25.14 1.05 -17.94
CA GLU A 61 -24.99 1.96 -16.80
C GLU A 61 -25.45 3.39 -17.16
N ASN A 62 -26.09 4.04 -16.18
CA ASN A 62 -26.71 5.37 -16.33
C ASN A 62 -25.75 6.53 -15.99
N TYR A 63 -24.45 6.27 -15.90
CA TYR A 63 -23.42 7.27 -15.62
C TYR A 63 -22.31 7.23 -16.67
N LEU A 64 -21.53 8.30 -16.73
CA LEU A 64 -20.33 8.40 -17.56
C LEU A 64 -19.20 9.02 -16.75
N ILE A 65 -17.97 8.63 -17.08
CA ILE A 65 -16.76 9.27 -16.59
C ILE A 65 -16.23 10.14 -17.73
N LEU A 66 -16.29 11.45 -17.56
CA LEU A 66 -15.78 12.39 -18.56
C LEU A 66 -14.25 12.49 -18.47
N PRO A 67 -13.56 12.73 -19.59
CA PRO A 67 -12.13 13.06 -19.58
C PRO A 67 -11.86 14.31 -18.76
N TRP A 68 -10.75 14.33 -18.03
CA TRP A 68 -10.39 15.48 -17.19
C TRP A 68 -10.06 16.72 -18.03
N GLN A 69 -9.59 16.54 -19.26
CA GLN A 69 -9.25 17.59 -20.22
C GLN A 69 -10.44 18.51 -20.52
N ASP A 70 -11.65 17.94 -20.58
CA ASP A 70 -12.87 18.68 -20.91
C ASP A 70 -13.39 19.52 -19.73
N LEU A 71 -12.95 19.20 -18.51
CA LEU A 71 -13.55 19.71 -17.27
C LEU A 71 -12.60 20.62 -16.49
N LEU A 72 -11.35 20.20 -16.30
CA LEU A 72 -10.38 20.91 -15.46
C LEU A 72 -10.16 22.36 -15.86
N PRO A 73 -10.02 22.74 -17.15
CA PRO A 73 -9.81 24.14 -17.53
C PRO A 73 -10.89 25.08 -16.97
N LYS A 74 -12.16 24.65 -17.04
CA LYS A 74 -13.30 25.45 -16.56
C LYS A 74 -13.37 25.48 -15.04
N ILE A 75 -13.17 24.33 -14.39
CA ILE A 75 -13.24 24.21 -12.93
C ILE A 75 -12.09 24.98 -12.28
N MET A 76 -10.87 24.86 -12.80
CA MET A 76 -9.72 25.58 -12.27
C MET A 76 -9.86 27.10 -12.42
N LYS A 77 -10.46 27.58 -13.51
CA LYS A 77 -10.79 29.01 -13.66
C LYS A 77 -11.74 29.52 -12.57
N GLU A 78 -12.64 28.68 -12.08
CA GLU A 78 -13.54 29.01 -10.96
C GLU A 78 -12.80 28.94 -9.62
N ILE A 79 -12.08 27.85 -9.36
CA ILE A 79 -11.32 27.63 -8.12
C ILE A 79 -10.27 28.73 -7.89
N ASN A 80 -9.50 29.10 -8.92
CA ASN A 80 -8.41 30.07 -8.83
C ASN A 80 -8.87 31.48 -8.38
N LYS A 81 -10.16 31.81 -8.49
CA LYS A 81 -10.69 33.11 -8.03
C LYS A 81 -10.93 33.17 -6.52
N GLN A 82 -11.01 32.02 -5.87
CA GLN A 82 -11.58 31.90 -4.52
C GLN A 82 -10.79 30.99 -3.58
N ALA A 83 -9.78 30.29 -4.07
CA ALA A 83 -8.92 29.43 -3.27
C ALA A 83 -7.47 29.90 -3.31
N ASP A 84 -6.80 29.78 -2.18
CA ASP A 84 -5.39 30.09 -2.00
C ASP A 84 -4.56 28.81 -2.14
N LEU A 85 -5.11 27.66 -1.72
CA LEU A 85 -4.52 26.32 -1.84
C LEU A 85 -5.51 25.38 -2.53
N VAL A 86 -5.01 24.48 -3.38
CA VAL A 86 -5.84 23.53 -4.15
C VAL A 86 -5.31 22.13 -3.94
N ILE A 87 -6.18 21.26 -3.43
CA ILE A 87 -5.93 19.84 -3.21
C ILE A 87 -6.84 19.06 -4.16
N MET A 88 -6.25 18.16 -4.94
CA MET A 88 -6.98 17.23 -5.80
C MET A 88 -6.94 15.82 -5.21
N LEU A 89 -8.12 15.26 -4.95
CA LEU A 89 -8.30 13.85 -4.61
C LEU A 89 -8.51 13.10 -5.94
N SER A 90 -7.56 12.24 -6.30
CA SER A 90 -7.55 11.61 -7.62
C SER A 90 -7.54 10.09 -7.51
N SER A 91 -8.38 9.41 -8.28
CA SER A 91 -8.27 7.96 -8.54
C SER A 91 -7.85 7.67 -9.99
N LEU A 92 -7.29 8.67 -10.68
CA LEU A 92 -6.71 8.53 -12.01
C LEU A 92 -5.37 7.79 -11.96
N SER A 93 -4.88 7.38 -13.12
CA SER A 93 -3.56 6.76 -13.21
C SER A 93 -2.44 7.73 -12.80
N PRO A 94 -1.28 7.22 -12.32
CA PRO A 94 -0.12 8.06 -11.99
C PRO A 94 0.34 8.94 -13.17
N LEU A 95 0.28 8.40 -14.39
CA LEU A 95 0.64 9.13 -15.61
C LEU A 95 -0.30 10.32 -15.85
N GLU A 96 -1.61 10.12 -15.68
CA GLU A 96 -2.58 11.21 -15.79
C GLU A 96 -2.36 12.29 -14.72
N ASN A 97 -2.07 11.88 -13.47
CA ASN A 97 -1.76 12.83 -12.40
C ASN A 97 -0.52 13.66 -12.71
N GLU A 98 0.51 13.04 -13.31
CA GLU A 98 1.72 13.75 -13.76
C GLU A 98 1.42 14.75 -14.89
N LEU A 99 0.62 14.36 -15.89
CA LEU A 99 0.19 15.25 -16.97
C LEU A 99 -0.63 16.43 -16.44
N ILE A 100 -1.57 16.17 -15.53
CA ILE A 100 -2.37 17.23 -14.87
C ILE A 100 -1.47 18.20 -14.11
N SER A 101 -0.44 17.71 -13.40
CA SER A 101 0.52 18.59 -12.70
C SER A 101 1.29 19.53 -13.64
N LYS A 102 1.57 19.08 -14.87
CA LYS A 102 2.26 19.87 -15.90
C LYS A 102 1.33 20.96 -16.45
N GLU A 103 0.09 20.61 -16.73
CA GLU A 103 -0.89 21.51 -17.34
C GLU A 103 -1.51 22.50 -16.34
N PHE A 104 -1.66 22.10 -15.07
CA PHE A 104 -2.32 22.88 -14.04
C PHE A 104 -1.42 23.06 -12.80
N PRO A 105 -0.35 23.88 -12.87
CA PRO A 105 0.58 24.12 -11.76
C PRO A 105 -0.05 24.87 -10.55
N HIS A 106 -1.32 25.26 -10.67
CA HIS A 106 -2.14 25.82 -9.60
C HIS A 106 -2.85 24.74 -8.77
N ILE A 107 -2.81 23.47 -9.18
CA ILE A 107 -3.13 22.34 -8.33
C ILE A 107 -1.90 22.07 -7.49
N HIS A 108 -1.95 22.36 -6.19
CA HIS A 108 -0.75 22.39 -5.36
C HIS A 108 -0.42 21.03 -4.75
N ILE A 109 -1.45 20.22 -4.49
CA ILE A 109 -1.32 18.89 -3.89
C ILE A 109 -2.27 17.93 -4.61
N ILE A 110 -1.77 16.77 -5.04
CA ILE A 110 -2.55 15.63 -5.52
C ILE A 110 -2.41 14.51 -4.49
N ILE A 111 -3.53 14.12 -3.90
CA ILE A 111 -3.64 12.90 -3.10
C ILE A 111 -4.19 11.83 -4.03
N GLN A 112 -3.31 10.94 -4.48
CA GLN A 112 -3.69 9.86 -5.39
C GLN A 112 -4.14 8.63 -4.60
N ALA A 113 -5.23 8.04 -5.04
CA ALA A 113 -5.62 6.67 -4.72
C ALA A 113 -4.94 5.78 -5.76
N GLY A 114 -4.04 4.90 -5.33
CA GLY A 114 -3.18 4.16 -6.26
C GLY A 114 -3.22 2.65 -6.06
N MET A 115 -3.06 1.97 -7.20
CA MET A 115 -3.06 0.52 -7.35
C MET A 115 -1.81 -0.17 -6.76
N TYR A 116 -0.84 0.62 -6.30
CA TYR A 116 0.41 0.13 -5.73
C TYR A 116 0.23 -0.33 -4.28
N SER A 117 0.79 -1.49 -3.94
CA SER A 117 0.82 -2.05 -2.60
C SER A 117 1.96 -1.48 -1.75
N HIS A 118 2.29 -0.19 -1.92
CA HIS A 118 3.28 0.47 -1.09
C HIS A 118 2.94 1.96 -0.90
N ASN A 119 3.44 2.52 0.20
CA ASN A 119 3.46 3.97 0.41
C ASN A 119 4.37 4.64 -0.63
N GLN A 120 3.97 5.80 -1.14
CA GLN A 120 4.82 6.60 -2.01
C GLN A 120 5.17 7.90 -1.30
N ASN A 121 6.47 8.12 -1.06
CA ASN A 121 6.95 9.40 -0.57
C ASN A 121 6.46 10.53 -1.47
N THR A 122 6.17 11.68 -0.88
CA THR A 122 5.70 12.85 -1.64
C THR A 122 6.76 13.29 -2.64
N VAL A 123 6.37 13.36 -3.91
CA VAL A 123 7.23 13.83 -4.99
C VAL A 123 6.76 15.22 -5.42
N LEU A 124 7.69 16.16 -5.55
CA LEU A 124 7.42 17.47 -6.13
C LEU A 124 7.57 17.41 -7.66
N THR A 125 6.50 17.68 -8.40
CA THR A 125 6.47 17.67 -9.87
C THR A 125 5.78 18.92 -10.39
N ASN A 126 6.50 19.77 -11.15
CA ASN A 126 5.96 20.99 -11.76
C ASN A 126 5.17 21.90 -10.80
N ASN A 127 5.64 22.04 -9.56
CA ASN A 127 4.98 22.79 -8.47
C ASN A 127 3.73 22.10 -7.87
N THR A 128 3.58 20.80 -8.07
CA THR A 128 2.53 19.98 -7.46
C THR A 128 3.16 18.90 -6.59
N LEU A 129 2.70 18.76 -5.34
CA LEU A 129 3.05 17.61 -4.50
C LEU A 129 2.16 16.44 -4.84
N ILE A 130 2.72 15.30 -5.24
CA ILE A 130 1.97 14.07 -5.49
C ILE A 130 2.28 13.08 -4.37
N CYS A 131 1.25 12.63 -3.65
CA CYS A 131 1.39 11.79 -2.47
C CYS A 131 0.34 10.67 -2.43
N GLN A 132 0.73 9.51 -1.85
CA GLN A 132 -0.12 8.33 -1.74
C GLN A 132 0.11 7.62 -0.41
N ALA A 133 -0.98 7.25 0.26
CA ALA A 133 -0.97 6.27 1.34
C ALA A 133 -1.36 4.88 0.80
N GLU A 134 -0.80 3.82 1.36
CA GLU A 134 -1.09 2.45 0.95
C GLU A 134 -2.57 2.06 1.13
N LYS A 135 -2.99 1.04 0.40
CA LYS A 135 -4.32 0.44 0.48
C LYS A 135 -4.63 -0.20 1.85
N GLN A 136 -5.91 -0.51 2.04
CA GLN A 136 -6.45 -1.26 3.18
C GLN A 136 -6.29 -0.58 4.55
N GLY A 137 -5.91 0.70 4.59
CA GLY A 137 -5.77 1.43 5.84
C GLY A 137 -4.59 0.96 6.68
N LYS A 138 -3.59 0.29 6.09
CA LYS A 138 -2.38 -0.13 6.80
C LYS A 138 -1.57 1.05 7.34
N TYR A 139 -1.65 2.21 6.67
CA TYR A 139 -0.93 3.41 7.03
C TYR A 139 -1.83 4.63 6.99
N ILE A 140 -1.57 5.57 7.89
CA ILE A 140 -2.05 6.95 7.80
C ILE A 140 -0.91 7.81 7.28
N GLY A 141 -1.09 8.37 6.08
CA GLY A 141 -0.17 9.35 5.52
C GLY A 141 -0.37 10.72 6.17
N GLN A 142 0.70 11.31 6.70
CA GLN A 142 0.71 12.66 7.25
C GLN A 142 1.62 13.55 6.41
N LEU A 143 1.01 14.52 5.72
CA LEU A 143 1.72 15.56 4.97
C LEU A 143 1.73 16.86 5.79
N HIS A 144 2.89 17.18 6.36
CA HIS A 144 3.12 18.45 7.04
C HIS A 144 3.54 19.49 6.01
N ILE A 145 2.81 20.61 5.94
CA ILE A 145 3.11 21.70 5.02
C ILE A 145 3.32 23.03 5.76
N ASN A 146 4.32 23.78 5.33
CA ASN A 146 4.51 25.18 5.69
C ASN A 146 4.15 26.04 4.46
N TRP A 147 2.89 26.45 4.39
CA TRP A 147 2.35 27.14 3.23
C TRP A 147 2.74 28.62 3.19
N LYS A 148 3.22 29.09 2.03
CA LYS A 148 3.51 30.49 1.72
C LYS A 148 2.59 31.01 0.63
N SER A 149 2.27 32.30 0.69
CA SER A 149 1.28 32.94 -0.20
C SER A 149 1.65 32.97 -1.68
N ASN A 150 2.92 32.74 -2.04
CA ASN A 150 3.34 32.67 -3.44
C ASN A 150 2.96 31.35 -4.14
N GLY A 151 2.46 30.37 -3.37
CA GLY A 151 2.00 29.08 -3.88
C GLY A 151 3.08 28.19 -4.48
N LYS A 152 4.37 28.49 -4.26
CA LYS A 152 5.48 27.74 -4.83
C LYS A 152 6.12 26.82 -3.81
N TRP A 153 6.36 25.57 -4.18
CA TRP A 153 7.08 24.60 -3.36
C TRP A 153 8.59 24.69 -3.55
N THR A 154 9.31 24.25 -2.52
CA THR A 154 10.71 23.86 -2.62
C THR A 154 10.86 22.47 -2.02
N ASP A 155 11.66 21.64 -2.68
CA ASP A 155 11.98 20.32 -2.17
C ASP A 155 13.22 20.41 -1.27
N GLU A 156 12.98 20.56 0.03
CA GLU A 156 14.04 20.59 1.05
C GLU A 156 14.59 19.18 1.34
N THR A 157 14.09 18.11 0.71
CA THR A 157 14.68 16.76 0.91
C THR A 157 16.08 16.62 0.29
N THR A 158 16.49 17.60 -0.52
CA THR A 158 17.89 17.79 -0.97
C THR A 158 18.67 18.81 -0.11
N ASP A 159 18.04 19.40 0.91
CA ASP A 159 18.68 20.39 1.78
C ASP A 159 19.47 19.69 2.89
N ALA A 160 20.79 19.70 2.77
CA ALA A 160 21.70 19.13 3.75
C ALA A 160 21.45 19.69 5.17
N ALA A 161 20.91 20.91 5.29
CA ALA A 161 20.54 21.50 6.58
C ALA A 161 19.31 20.83 7.22
N LEU A 162 18.32 20.40 6.43
CA LEU A 162 17.14 19.69 6.95
C LEU A 162 17.51 18.27 7.42
N MET A 163 18.34 17.56 6.65
CA MET A 163 18.88 16.25 7.05
C MET A 163 19.65 16.34 8.37
N LYS A 164 20.50 17.37 8.53
CA LYS A 164 21.22 17.65 9.77
C LYS A 164 20.29 18.00 10.93
N LYS A 165 19.22 18.76 10.68
CA LYS A 165 18.23 19.10 11.70
C LYS A 165 17.43 17.87 12.17
N GLN A 166 17.04 17.00 11.25
CA GLN A 166 16.39 15.73 11.57
C GLN A 166 17.34 14.77 12.31
N GLU A 167 18.61 14.74 11.93
CA GLU A 167 19.65 14.00 12.66
C GLU A 167 19.81 14.55 14.09
N LEU A 168 19.83 15.88 14.26
CA LEU A 168 19.90 16.54 15.57
C LEU A 168 18.70 16.18 16.46
N ASP A 169 17.48 16.24 15.91
CA ASP A 169 16.26 15.88 16.64
C ASP A 169 16.29 14.42 17.12
N ARG A 170 16.77 13.50 16.26
CA ARG A 170 16.93 12.07 16.59
C ARG A 170 17.97 11.85 17.70
N LEU A 171 19.15 12.46 17.56
CA LEU A 171 20.24 12.36 18.54
C LEU A 171 19.79 12.91 19.90
N THR A 172 19.13 14.07 19.90
CA THR A 172 18.57 14.70 21.11
C THR A 172 17.58 13.77 21.81
N TRP A 173 16.70 13.11 21.06
CA TRP A 173 15.75 12.16 21.64
C TRP A 173 16.46 10.94 22.25
N GLN A 174 17.45 10.36 21.56
CA GLN A 174 18.21 9.20 22.06
C GLN A 174 18.99 9.54 23.33
N ILE A 175 19.60 10.72 23.39
CA ILE A 175 20.32 11.23 24.56
C ILE A 175 19.34 11.45 25.73
N LYS A 176 18.24 12.16 25.51
CA LYS A 176 17.20 12.39 26.54
C LYS A 176 16.63 11.10 27.08
N LYS A 177 16.46 10.06 26.25
CA LYS A 177 16.01 8.74 26.68
C LYS A 177 17.02 8.11 27.64
N LEU A 178 18.32 8.18 27.34
CA LEU A 178 19.37 7.66 28.22
C LEU A 178 19.48 8.45 29.53
N GLU A 179 19.37 9.79 29.46
CA GLU A 179 19.39 10.69 30.63
C GLU A 179 18.13 10.58 31.51
N SER A 180 16.99 10.16 30.94
CA SER A 180 15.75 9.96 31.70
C SER A 180 15.86 8.87 32.77
N GLN A 181 16.86 7.99 32.67
CA GLN A 181 17.13 6.93 33.65
C GLN A 181 18.02 7.42 34.81
N GLY A 182 18.46 8.68 34.80
CA GLY A 182 19.44 9.26 35.73
C GLY A 182 20.71 9.67 35.00
N ASP A 183 21.71 10.18 35.74
CA ASP A 183 23.00 10.58 35.15
C ASP A 183 23.66 9.38 34.46
N PRO A 184 23.85 9.41 33.11
CA PRO A 184 24.43 8.29 32.37
C PRO A 184 25.81 7.85 32.87
N GLN A 185 26.61 8.75 33.47
CA GLN A 185 27.92 8.40 34.03
C GLN A 185 27.81 7.54 35.31
N ILE A 186 26.70 7.70 36.02
CA ILE A 186 26.39 6.96 37.25
C ILE A 186 25.64 5.67 36.91
N VAL A 187 24.61 5.77 36.06
CA VAL A 187 23.69 4.66 35.72
C VAL A 187 24.38 3.58 34.89
N TYR A 188 25.24 3.96 33.94
CA TYR A 188 25.89 3.02 33.03
C TYR A 188 27.36 2.75 33.37
N LYS A 189 27.79 3.07 34.60
CA LYS A 189 29.18 2.89 35.08
C LYS A 189 29.70 1.47 34.88
N ASP A 190 28.85 0.47 35.12
CA ASP A 190 29.20 -0.95 35.02
C ASP A 190 28.91 -1.54 33.62
N THR A 191 28.49 -0.71 32.66
CA THR A 191 28.24 -1.08 31.26
C THR A 191 29.07 -0.20 30.29
N PRO A 192 30.38 -0.47 30.14
CA PRO A 192 31.29 0.41 29.39
C PRO A 192 30.90 0.63 27.92
N ALA A 193 30.29 -0.37 27.28
CA ALA A 193 29.82 -0.27 25.90
C ALA A 193 28.67 0.74 25.75
N THR A 194 27.72 0.75 26.69
CA THR A 194 26.59 1.70 26.70
C THR A 194 27.06 3.11 26.99
N LEU A 195 28.00 3.26 27.93
CA LEU A 195 28.59 4.56 28.25
C LEU A 195 29.40 5.12 27.07
N GLN A 196 30.15 4.27 26.35
CA GLN A 196 30.86 4.66 25.14
C GLN A 196 29.89 5.06 24.01
N ALA A 197 28.77 4.35 23.85
CA ALA A 197 27.74 4.70 22.87
C ALA A 197 27.11 6.06 23.20
N TYR A 198 26.83 6.34 24.48
CA TYR A 198 26.35 7.64 24.95
C TYR A 198 27.32 8.77 24.57
N TYR A 199 28.62 8.62 24.84
CA TYR A 199 29.59 9.65 24.48
C TYR A 199 29.67 9.90 22.97
N LYS A 200 29.60 8.84 22.15
CA LYS A 200 29.56 8.98 20.68
C LYS A 200 28.32 9.73 20.20
N LEU A 201 27.16 9.50 20.81
CA LEU A 201 25.93 10.22 20.47
C LEU A 201 26.05 11.70 20.81
N VAL A 202 26.57 12.04 22.00
CA VAL A 202 26.80 13.44 22.42
C VAL A 202 27.82 14.15 21.53
N GLU A 203 28.90 13.46 21.14
CA GLU A 203 29.90 13.99 20.22
C GLU A 203 29.29 14.27 18.83
N ARG A 204 28.53 13.32 18.28
CA ARG A 204 27.84 13.52 16.99
C ARG A 204 26.84 14.68 17.05
N MET A 205 26.09 14.79 18.14
CA MET A 205 25.14 15.89 18.35
C MET A 205 25.85 17.25 18.28
N LYS A 206 26.96 17.43 19.00
CA LYS A 206 27.77 18.67 18.96
C LYS A 206 28.30 18.99 17.57
N THR A 207 28.78 17.98 16.85
CA THR A 207 29.27 18.15 15.47
C THR A 207 28.15 18.64 14.53
N VAL A 208 26.98 18.03 14.62
CA VAL A 208 25.81 18.43 13.81
C VAL A 208 25.32 19.83 14.18
N GLU A 209 25.33 20.21 15.47
CA GLU A 209 25.02 21.59 15.91
C GLU A 209 26.00 22.61 15.35
N MET A 210 27.31 22.32 15.38
CA MET A 210 28.34 23.18 14.79
C MET A 210 28.14 23.34 13.29
N GLU A 211 27.90 22.23 12.58
CA GLU A 211 27.63 22.22 11.14
C GLU A 211 26.37 23.03 10.76
N LEU A 212 25.34 23.07 11.62
CA LEU A 212 24.14 23.87 11.43
C LEU A 212 24.35 25.37 11.74
N SER A 213 25.37 25.71 12.53
CA SER A 213 25.70 27.08 12.90
C SER A 213 26.63 27.80 11.91
N ASP A 214 27.16 27.10 10.91
CA ASP A 214 28.03 27.65 9.85
C ASP A 214 27.29 28.67 8.96
N PRO A 215 27.73 29.93 8.90
CA PRO A 215 27.13 30.97 8.07
C PRO A 215 27.14 30.67 6.56
N GLN A 216 28.07 29.85 6.05
CA GLN A 216 28.16 29.56 4.61
C GLN A 216 27.00 28.69 4.11
N GLN A 217 26.34 27.91 4.97
CA GLN A 217 25.14 27.13 4.60
C GLN A 217 23.84 27.95 4.63
N LYS A 218 23.83 29.15 5.23
CA LYS A 218 22.62 30.01 5.31
C LYS A 218 22.25 30.69 3.98
N MET A 219 23.10 30.60 2.95
CA MET A 219 22.91 31.32 1.68
C MET A 219 21.96 30.64 0.67
N HIS A 220 21.33 29.50 1.00
CA HIS A 220 20.38 28.80 0.11
C HIS A 220 18.95 28.64 0.66
N GLN A 221 18.61 29.28 1.79
CA GLN A 221 17.22 29.36 2.21
C GLN A 221 16.51 30.41 1.35
N SER A 222 15.56 29.99 0.52
CA SER A 222 14.62 30.88 -0.16
C SER A 222 13.44 31.15 0.78
N PRO A 223 13.44 32.23 1.60
CA PRO A 223 12.45 32.46 2.66
C PRO A 223 10.99 32.57 2.16
N GLU A 224 10.79 32.62 0.84
CA GLU A 224 9.48 32.76 0.23
C GLU A 224 8.82 31.44 -0.19
N ARG A 225 9.51 30.30 -0.24
CA ARG A 225 8.91 29.05 -0.77
C ARG A 225 8.25 28.20 0.32
N SER A 226 7.19 27.49 -0.06
CA SER A 226 6.48 26.52 0.78
C SER A 226 7.29 25.25 0.91
N THR A 227 7.24 24.62 2.09
CA THR A 227 8.01 23.41 2.41
C THR A 227 7.09 22.28 2.86
N PHE A 228 7.52 21.04 2.70
CA PHE A 228 6.71 19.88 3.02
C PHE A 228 7.54 18.75 3.61
N ASN A 229 6.91 17.93 4.45
CA ASN A 229 7.48 16.68 4.95
C ASN A 229 6.38 15.63 5.04
N THR A 230 6.72 14.38 4.71
CA THR A 230 5.77 13.25 4.73
C THR A 230 6.20 12.24 5.76
N THR A 231 5.25 11.78 6.57
CA THR A 231 5.45 10.64 7.45
C THR A 231 4.33 9.63 7.25
N PHE A 232 4.65 8.35 7.41
CA PHE A 232 3.68 7.27 7.36
C PHE A 232 3.59 6.64 8.74
N LEU A 233 2.40 6.70 9.33
CA LEU A 233 2.13 6.04 10.59
C LEU A 233 1.51 4.68 10.29
N ALA A 234 2.24 3.61 10.58
CA ALA A 234 1.70 2.25 10.49
C ALA A 234 0.58 2.10 11.52
N ILE A 235 -0.60 1.66 11.07
CA ILE A 235 -1.66 1.23 11.96
C ILE A 235 -1.28 -0.16 12.44
N ALA A 236 -0.66 -0.21 13.63
CA ALA A 236 -0.17 -1.46 14.19
C ALA A 236 -1.33 -2.46 14.42
N PRO A 237 -1.13 -3.76 14.19
CA PRO A 237 -2.11 -4.81 14.52
C PRO A 237 -2.42 -4.91 16.02
N SER A 238 -1.68 -4.20 16.87
CA SER A 238 -1.88 -4.15 18.31
C SER A 238 -3.05 -3.28 18.76
N LEU A 239 -3.66 -2.49 17.85
CA LEU A 239 -4.92 -1.83 18.15
C LEU A 239 -6.04 -2.87 18.12
N GLU A 240 -6.86 -2.89 19.17
CA GLU A 240 -8.04 -3.74 19.20
C GLU A 240 -8.99 -3.37 18.05
N ASP A 241 -9.53 -4.39 17.38
CA ASP A 241 -10.53 -4.20 16.34
C ASP A 241 -11.80 -3.59 16.94
N ASP A 242 -12.37 -2.59 16.26
CA ASP A 242 -13.64 -2.01 16.66
C ASP A 242 -14.77 -3.07 16.57
N PRO A 243 -15.55 -3.29 17.65
CA PRO A 243 -16.57 -4.35 17.67
C PRO A 243 -17.67 -4.19 16.61
N ALA A 244 -17.96 -2.97 16.15
CA ALA A 244 -18.91 -2.75 15.07
C ALA A 244 -18.29 -3.14 13.72
N MET A 245 -17.00 -2.85 13.50
CA MET A 245 -16.30 -3.32 12.29
C MET A 245 -16.13 -4.83 12.24
N ASP A 246 -15.77 -5.45 13.36
CA ASP A 246 -15.65 -6.91 13.42
C ASP A 246 -16.97 -7.60 13.04
N LYS A 247 -18.12 -7.08 13.50
CA LYS A 247 -19.44 -7.58 13.10
C LYS A 247 -19.68 -7.46 11.60
N ILE A 248 -19.31 -6.34 10.98
CA ILE A 248 -19.47 -6.13 9.53
C ILE A 248 -18.57 -7.11 8.75
N ILE A 249 -17.31 -7.24 9.17
CA ILE A 249 -16.34 -8.13 8.55
C ILE A 249 -16.82 -9.58 8.67
N THR A 250 -17.22 -10.02 9.86
CA THR A 250 -17.72 -11.37 10.13
C THR A 250 -18.95 -11.69 9.29
N LYS A 251 -19.94 -10.79 9.25
CA LYS A 251 -21.13 -10.95 8.41
C LYS A 251 -20.79 -11.04 6.91
N THR A 252 -19.79 -10.27 6.48
CA THR A 252 -19.32 -10.29 5.10
C THR A 252 -18.63 -11.62 4.77
N ARG A 253 -17.75 -12.11 5.66
CA ARG A 253 -17.09 -13.43 5.54
C ARG A 253 -18.13 -14.54 5.47
N GLU A 254 -19.15 -14.52 6.32
CA GLU A 254 -20.24 -15.49 6.30
C GLU A 254 -21.00 -15.49 4.98
N LYS A 255 -21.33 -14.30 4.45
CA LYS A 255 -21.98 -14.17 3.14
C LYS A 255 -21.09 -14.71 2.02
N ILE A 256 -19.81 -14.35 1.98
CA ILE A 256 -18.85 -14.87 1.00
C ILE A 256 -18.80 -16.38 1.07
N ASN A 257 -18.69 -16.97 2.27
CA ASN A 257 -18.65 -18.42 2.42
C ASN A 257 -19.95 -19.11 2.01
N SER A 258 -21.12 -18.51 2.28
CA SER A 258 -22.40 -19.07 1.82
C SER A 258 -22.48 -19.11 0.29
N LEU A 259 -22.00 -18.05 -0.37
CA LEU A 259 -21.97 -17.97 -1.84
C LEU A 259 -20.92 -18.92 -2.43
N GLY A 260 -19.74 -18.97 -1.81
CA GLY A 260 -18.65 -19.87 -2.19
C GLY A 260 -19.07 -21.34 -2.14
N ARG A 261 -19.73 -21.77 -1.06
CA ARG A 261 -20.26 -23.14 -0.94
C ARG A 261 -21.27 -23.50 -2.04
N SER A 262 -22.08 -22.53 -2.49
CA SER A 262 -23.06 -22.77 -3.55
C SER A 262 -22.47 -22.71 -4.96
N GLY A 263 -21.30 -22.08 -5.12
CA GLY A 263 -20.64 -21.87 -6.41
C GLY A 263 -19.40 -22.74 -6.63
N SER A 264 -18.89 -23.40 -5.58
CA SER A 264 -17.77 -24.34 -5.67
C SER A 264 -18.21 -25.62 -6.36
N SER A 265 -17.46 -26.04 -7.36
CA SER A 265 -17.61 -27.33 -8.03
C SER A 265 -16.30 -28.10 -7.92
N ASP A 266 -16.35 -29.43 -7.89
CA ASP A 266 -15.16 -30.27 -8.08
C ASP A 266 -14.63 -30.06 -9.51
N GLY A 267 -13.76 -29.07 -9.67
CA GLY A 267 -13.06 -28.83 -10.93
C GLY A 267 -11.84 -29.74 -11.05
N THR A 268 -11.35 -29.85 -12.27
CA THR A 268 -10.13 -30.59 -12.59
C THR A 268 -9.11 -29.64 -13.19
N LEU A 269 -7.91 -29.57 -12.62
CA LEU A 269 -6.74 -29.05 -13.32
C LEU A 269 -5.93 -30.23 -13.84
N SER A 270 -6.07 -30.53 -15.13
CA SER A 270 -5.47 -31.72 -15.76
C SER A 270 -3.95 -31.76 -15.70
N ASP A 271 -3.30 -30.60 -15.60
CA ASP A 271 -1.84 -30.51 -15.66
C ASP A 271 -1.19 -30.71 -14.29
N TYR A 272 -1.99 -30.73 -13.23
CA TYR A 272 -1.53 -30.86 -11.84
C TYR A 272 -1.94 -32.20 -11.24
N VAL A 273 -1.10 -32.73 -10.37
CA VAL A 273 -1.32 -34.03 -9.70
C VAL A 273 -1.50 -33.89 -8.19
N GLY A 274 -1.08 -32.77 -7.61
CA GLY A 274 -1.09 -32.50 -6.18
C GLY A 274 0.09 -33.11 -5.44
N SER A 275 0.43 -32.50 -4.30
CA SER A 275 1.63 -32.86 -3.54
C SER A 275 1.63 -34.31 -3.06
N GLN A 276 0.45 -34.86 -2.73
CA GLN A 276 0.31 -36.27 -2.32
C GLN A 276 0.75 -37.26 -3.40
N ALA A 277 0.60 -36.92 -4.69
CA ALA A 277 1.10 -37.75 -5.78
C ALA A 277 2.63 -37.71 -5.86
N CYS A 278 3.24 -36.52 -5.70
CA CYS A 278 4.69 -36.34 -5.68
C CYS A 278 5.35 -37.16 -4.55
N MET A 279 4.72 -37.21 -3.38
CA MET A 279 5.24 -37.93 -2.20
C MET A 279 5.38 -39.43 -2.39
N LYS A 280 4.68 -40.03 -3.36
CA LYS A 280 4.81 -41.46 -3.68
C LYS A 280 6.22 -41.82 -4.16
N CYS A 281 6.90 -40.87 -4.84
CA CYS A 281 8.28 -41.04 -5.32
C CYS A 281 9.28 -40.19 -4.51
N HIS A 282 8.86 -39.03 -3.98
CA HIS A 282 9.70 -38.08 -3.25
C HIS A 282 9.35 -38.01 -1.75
N ASN A 283 9.26 -39.16 -1.07
CA ASN A 283 8.76 -39.21 0.31
C ASN A 283 9.61 -38.38 1.29
N GLU A 284 10.93 -38.43 1.20
CA GLU A 284 11.82 -37.73 2.14
C GLU A 284 11.62 -36.20 2.13
N ILE A 285 11.51 -35.61 0.93
CA ILE A 285 11.22 -34.18 0.78
C ILE A 285 9.77 -33.90 1.18
N GLY A 286 8.85 -34.80 0.83
CA GLY A 286 7.44 -34.73 1.22
C GLY A 286 7.22 -34.62 2.73
N GLU A 287 7.89 -35.47 3.51
CA GLU A 287 7.82 -35.45 4.98
C GLU A 287 8.38 -34.14 5.58
N ARG A 288 9.39 -33.53 4.94
CA ARG A 288 9.90 -32.22 5.35
C ARG A 288 8.89 -31.11 5.02
N TRP A 289 8.36 -31.09 3.80
CA TRP A 289 7.34 -30.13 3.38
C TRP A 289 6.11 -30.17 4.29
N GLN A 290 5.63 -31.36 4.68
CA GLN A 290 4.50 -31.53 5.58
C GLN A 290 4.66 -30.82 6.94
N ARG A 291 5.90 -30.57 7.41
CA ARG A 291 6.15 -29.89 8.69
C ARG A 291 6.17 -28.36 8.54
N THR A 292 6.08 -27.84 7.33
CA THR A 292 6.15 -26.41 7.06
C THR A 292 4.77 -25.75 7.09
N HIS A 293 4.74 -24.43 7.17
CA HIS A 293 3.51 -23.65 7.04
C HIS A 293 2.86 -23.81 5.66
N HIS A 294 3.64 -24.12 4.62
CA HIS A 294 3.12 -24.31 3.26
C HIS A 294 2.09 -25.43 3.19
N ALA A 295 2.35 -26.57 3.85
CA ALA A 295 1.46 -27.73 3.89
C ALA A 295 0.16 -27.49 4.69
N HIS A 296 0.09 -26.42 5.46
CA HIS A 296 -1.06 -26.06 6.30
C HIS A 296 -1.71 -24.74 5.88
N ALA A 297 -1.28 -24.16 4.75
CA ALA A 297 -1.68 -22.82 4.34
C ALA A 297 -3.21 -22.69 4.23
N TYR A 298 -3.89 -23.63 3.58
CA TYR A 298 -5.34 -23.54 3.38
C TYR A 298 -6.12 -23.65 4.70
N GLU A 299 -5.64 -24.45 5.64
CA GLU A 299 -6.27 -24.61 6.96
C GLU A 299 -6.41 -23.27 7.69
N THR A 300 -5.40 -22.39 7.58
CA THR A 300 -5.45 -21.06 8.19
C THR A 300 -6.61 -20.21 7.66
N LEU A 301 -7.03 -20.40 6.40
CA LEU A 301 -8.21 -19.75 5.82
C LEU A 301 -9.49 -20.34 6.40
N VAL A 302 -9.56 -21.66 6.54
CA VAL A 302 -10.74 -22.33 7.14
C VAL A 302 -10.96 -21.84 8.57
N GLN A 303 -9.90 -21.78 9.38
CA GLN A 303 -9.95 -21.28 10.76
C GLN A 303 -10.45 -19.83 10.82
N LYS A 304 -10.06 -19.00 9.84
CA LYS A 304 -10.50 -17.60 9.72
C LYS A 304 -11.79 -17.40 8.93
N LYS A 305 -12.46 -18.47 8.50
CA LYS A 305 -13.65 -18.43 7.64
C LYS A 305 -13.42 -17.64 6.33
N GLN A 306 -12.29 -17.85 5.67
CA GLN A 306 -11.83 -17.15 4.46
C GLN A 306 -11.54 -18.09 3.29
N GLN A 307 -11.88 -19.37 3.41
CA GLN A 307 -11.53 -20.42 2.45
C GLN A 307 -12.16 -20.26 1.05
N PHE A 308 -13.14 -19.36 0.91
CA PHE A 308 -13.73 -18.99 -0.38
C PHE A 308 -13.38 -17.54 -0.79
N ASN A 309 -12.38 -16.93 -0.15
CA ASN A 309 -11.93 -15.60 -0.50
C ASN A 309 -10.91 -15.68 -1.65
N VAL A 310 -11.36 -15.30 -2.84
CA VAL A 310 -10.55 -15.30 -4.08
C VAL A 310 -9.29 -14.43 -4.02
N GLN A 311 -9.21 -13.48 -3.06
CA GLN A 311 -8.00 -12.69 -2.83
C GLN A 311 -6.97 -13.40 -1.95
N CYS A 312 -7.40 -14.37 -1.13
CA CYS A 312 -6.53 -15.15 -0.26
C CYS A 312 -6.04 -16.43 -0.95
N LEU A 313 -6.87 -17.04 -1.80
CA LEU A 313 -6.56 -18.31 -2.44
C LEU A 313 -5.22 -18.33 -3.20
N PRO A 314 -4.83 -17.32 -3.99
CA PRO A 314 -3.55 -17.34 -4.72
C PRO A 314 -2.30 -17.53 -3.86
N CYS A 315 -2.36 -17.26 -2.56
CA CYS A 315 -1.23 -17.44 -1.63
C CYS A 315 -1.38 -18.70 -0.75
N HIS A 316 -2.52 -19.39 -0.79
CA HIS A 316 -2.86 -20.47 0.14
C HIS A 316 -3.20 -21.80 -0.54
N VAL A 317 -3.22 -21.84 -1.88
CA VAL A 317 -3.47 -23.04 -2.69
C VAL A 317 -2.46 -23.15 -3.82
N THR A 318 -2.44 -24.31 -4.48
CA THR A 318 -1.60 -24.60 -5.65
C THR A 318 -2.39 -24.41 -6.94
N GLY A 319 -1.73 -23.99 -8.02
CA GLY A 319 -2.32 -23.92 -9.36
C GLY A 319 -3.12 -22.66 -9.68
N VAL A 320 -3.09 -21.65 -8.79
CA VAL A 320 -3.66 -20.32 -9.04
C VAL A 320 -2.63 -19.26 -8.70
N SER A 321 -2.41 -18.32 -9.62
CA SER A 321 -1.47 -17.21 -9.45
C SER A 321 -2.19 -15.92 -9.10
N ILE A 322 -1.50 -15.04 -8.38
CA ILE A 322 -1.90 -13.62 -8.21
C ILE A 322 -2.05 -12.90 -9.56
N LEU A 323 -1.42 -13.40 -10.62
CA LEU A 323 -1.45 -12.84 -11.97
C LEU A 323 -2.63 -13.35 -12.82
N ASP A 324 -3.38 -14.35 -12.34
CA ASP A 324 -4.48 -14.94 -13.10
C ASP A 324 -5.66 -13.97 -13.18
N LYS A 325 -6.05 -13.64 -14.41
CA LYS A 325 -7.13 -12.69 -14.70
C LYS A 325 -8.52 -13.18 -14.28
N LYS A 326 -8.67 -14.47 -13.94
CA LYS A 326 -9.93 -15.10 -13.52
C LYS A 326 -9.76 -15.84 -12.19
N GLN A 327 -9.60 -15.08 -11.10
CA GLN A 327 -9.47 -15.63 -9.74
C GLN A 327 -10.68 -16.49 -9.30
N SER A 328 -11.81 -16.45 -10.01
CA SER A 328 -12.98 -17.30 -9.74
C SER A 328 -12.73 -18.79 -9.97
N THR A 329 -11.74 -19.18 -10.79
CA THR A 329 -11.35 -20.59 -10.97
C THR A 329 -10.78 -21.21 -9.69
N ALA A 330 -10.25 -20.37 -8.78
CA ALA A 330 -9.74 -20.80 -7.49
C ALA A 330 -10.80 -21.43 -6.58
N LEU A 331 -12.09 -21.13 -6.80
CA LEU A 331 -13.21 -21.67 -6.02
C LEU A 331 -13.60 -23.10 -6.43
N SER A 332 -13.05 -23.59 -7.53
CA SER A 332 -13.34 -24.91 -8.09
C SER A 332 -12.09 -25.79 -8.19
N LEU A 333 -11.09 -25.55 -7.35
CA LEU A 333 -9.88 -26.38 -7.32
C LEU A 333 -10.17 -27.74 -6.68
N PRO A 334 -9.55 -28.82 -7.17
CA PRO A 334 -9.62 -30.11 -6.51
C PRO A 334 -8.89 -30.07 -5.15
N ASP A 335 -9.34 -30.89 -4.20
CA ASP A 335 -8.75 -30.99 -2.85
C ASP A 335 -7.25 -31.30 -2.86
N SER A 336 -6.76 -31.95 -3.92
CA SER A 336 -5.34 -32.28 -4.10
C SER A 336 -4.43 -31.05 -4.25
N LEU A 337 -5.01 -29.88 -4.56
CA LEU A 337 -4.30 -28.60 -4.72
C LEU A 337 -4.52 -27.65 -3.54
N LEU A 338 -5.19 -28.09 -2.49
CA LEU A 338 -5.21 -27.33 -1.25
C LEU A 338 -3.80 -27.26 -0.66
N ASN A 339 -3.48 -26.11 -0.08
CA ASN A 339 -2.17 -25.73 0.45
C ASN A 339 -1.15 -25.30 -0.62
N VAL A 340 -0.06 -24.68 -0.16
CA VAL A 340 1.08 -24.34 -1.02
C VAL A 340 1.89 -25.62 -1.21
N GLY A 341 1.70 -26.26 -2.36
CA GLY A 341 2.23 -27.58 -2.68
C GLY A 341 3.52 -27.55 -3.50
N CYS A 342 4.07 -28.74 -3.78
CA CYS A 342 5.30 -28.89 -4.57
C CYS A 342 5.21 -28.16 -5.92
N GLU A 343 4.05 -28.26 -6.57
CA GLU A 343 3.83 -27.72 -7.91
C GLU A 343 3.76 -26.18 -7.94
N THR A 344 3.70 -25.50 -6.78
CA THR A 344 3.82 -24.03 -6.70
C THR A 344 5.23 -23.56 -7.09
N CYS A 345 6.27 -24.33 -6.74
CA CYS A 345 7.66 -23.97 -7.04
C CYS A 345 8.23 -24.75 -8.23
N HIS A 346 7.84 -26.02 -8.36
CA HIS A 346 8.37 -26.94 -9.36
C HIS A 346 7.58 -26.92 -10.69
N GLY A 347 6.38 -26.34 -10.69
CA GLY A 347 5.45 -26.33 -11.82
C GLY A 347 4.53 -27.55 -11.89
N PRO A 348 3.62 -27.61 -12.87
CA PRO A 348 2.62 -28.68 -13.01
C PRO A 348 3.26 -30.05 -13.22
N GLY A 349 2.91 -31.03 -12.39
CA GLY A 349 3.59 -32.32 -12.29
C GLY A 349 2.99 -33.47 -13.10
N MET A 350 1.88 -33.27 -13.83
CA MET A 350 1.20 -34.38 -14.54
C MET A 350 2.12 -35.11 -15.51
N ALA A 351 2.79 -34.38 -16.40
CA ALA A 351 3.70 -34.96 -17.39
C ALA A 351 4.87 -35.69 -16.71
N HIS A 352 5.43 -35.10 -15.64
CA HIS A 352 6.50 -35.71 -14.85
C HIS A 352 6.06 -37.02 -14.17
N SER A 353 4.83 -37.08 -13.65
CA SER A 353 4.31 -38.29 -13.00
C SER A 353 4.19 -39.49 -13.96
N ILE A 354 4.00 -39.22 -15.26
CA ILE A 354 3.86 -40.25 -16.30
C ILE A 354 5.24 -40.64 -16.85
N ASN A 355 6.10 -39.66 -17.14
CA ASN A 355 7.44 -39.90 -17.67
C ASN A 355 8.49 -38.97 -17.03
N PRO A 356 9.04 -39.35 -15.85
CA PRO A 356 9.96 -38.50 -15.09
C PRO A 356 11.26 -38.14 -15.82
N GLU A 357 11.75 -39.03 -16.69
CA GLU A 357 13.02 -38.87 -17.40
C GLU A 357 12.94 -37.84 -18.54
N GLU A 358 11.78 -37.77 -19.22
CA GLU A 358 11.55 -36.84 -20.33
C GLU A 358 10.95 -35.51 -19.86
N ALA A 359 10.01 -35.54 -18.92
CA ALA A 359 9.32 -34.36 -18.42
C ALA A 359 9.96 -33.88 -17.11
N LYS A 360 11.08 -33.17 -17.23
CA LYS A 360 11.77 -32.59 -16.06
C LYS A 360 11.02 -31.38 -15.52
N LEU A 361 10.85 -31.33 -14.20
CA LEU A 361 10.36 -30.16 -13.48
C LEU A 361 11.53 -29.22 -13.13
N ASN A 362 11.18 -28.02 -12.69
CA ASN A 362 12.16 -27.08 -12.16
C ASN A 362 12.81 -27.65 -10.89
N ASP A 363 14.07 -28.08 -10.94
CA ASP A 363 14.78 -28.70 -9.82
C ASP A 363 15.48 -27.71 -8.88
N ALA A 364 15.53 -26.42 -9.28
CA ALA A 364 16.14 -25.35 -8.50
C ALA A 364 15.28 -24.07 -8.56
N PRO A 365 14.18 -24.01 -7.78
CA PRO A 365 13.40 -22.79 -7.61
C PRO A 365 14.28 -21.62 -7.17
N ASP A 366 14.15 -20.50 -7.88
CA ASP A 366 14.91 -19.30 -7.60
C ASP A 366 14.30 -18.49 -6.45
N ALA A 367 15.06 -17.50 -5.97
CA ALA A 367 14.60 -16.60 -4.92
C ALA A 367 13.37 -15.78 -5.35
N TYR A 368 13.19 -15.54 -6.65
CA TYR A 368 12.08 -14.75 -7.16
C TYR A 368 10.74 -15.41 -6.82
N LEU A 369 10.62 -16.74 -6.98
CA LEU A 369 9.42 -17.49 -6.61
C LEU A 369 9.07 -17.36 -5.12
N CYS A 370 10.06 -17.47 -4.23
CA CYS A 370 9.82 -17.33 -2.78
C CYS A 370 9.37 -15.91 -2.40
N LEU A 371 9.96 -14.89 -3.01
CA LEU A 371 9.68 -13.48 -2.74
C LEU A 371 8.30 -13.03 -3.24
N GLN A 372 7.59 -13.85 -4.01
CA GLN A 372 6.18 -13.58 -4.33
C GLN A 372 5.27 -13.66 -3.09
N CYS A 373 5.67 -14.45 -2.08
CA CYS A 373 4.91 -14.62 -0.84
C CYS A 373 5.67 -14.09 0.39
N HIS A 374 6.99 -14.32 0.47
CA HIS A 374 7.85 -13.84 1.56
C HIS A 374 8.23 -12.37 1.35
N SER A 375 7.30 -11.49 1.70
CA SER A 375 7.54 -10.05 1.82
C SER A 375 7.85 -9.67 3.26
N THR A 376 8.43 -8.49 3.48
CA THR A 376 8.66 -7.94 4.83
C THR A 376 7.39 -7.88 5.70
N GLU A 377 6.22 -7.85 5.07
CA GLU A 377 4.92 -7.83 5.75
C GLU A 377 4.41 -9.21 6.19
N HIS A 378 4.72 -10.25 5.40
CA HIS A 378 4.19 -11.60 5.61
C HIS A 378 5.20 -12.50 6.32
N ASP A 379 6.49 -12.29 6.07
CA ASP A 379 7.60 -12.98 6.71
C ASP A 379 8.88 -12.12 6.63
N GLY A 380 9.00 -11.16 7.56
CA GLY A 380 10.16 -10.27 7.63
C GLY A 380 11.45 -10.92 8.10
N ALA A 381 11.40 -12.19 8.54
CA ALA A 381 12.57 -12.97 8.95
C ALA A 381 13.09 -13.90 7.84
N PHE A 382 12.47 -13.89 6.67
CA PHE A 382 12.81 -14.77 5.57
C PHE A 382 14.24 -14.55 5.03
N HIS A 383 15.00 -15.63 4.97
CA HIS A 383 16.34 -15.71 4.42
C HIS A 383 16.44 -16.88 3.44
N PHE A 384 16.33 -16.58 2.13
CA PHE A 384 16.28 -17.58 1.05
C PHE A 384 17.29 -18.74 1.18
N GLU A 385 18.59 -18.44 1.40
CA GLU A 385 19.63 -19.48 1.47
C GLU A 385 19.51 -20.42 2.69
N GLN A 386 18.86 -19.96 3.76
CA GLN A 386 18.66 -20.73 4.99
C GLN A 386 17.32 -21.48 4.90
N ASP A 387 16.26 -20.77 4.54
CA ASP A 387 14.88 -21.28 4.61
C ASP A 387 14.54 -22.23 3.48
N LYS A 388 15.20 -22.12 2.31
CA LYS A 388 15.00 -23.09 1.22
C LYS A 388 15.32 -24.52 1.64
N LYS A 389 16.20 -24.72 2.62
CA LYS A 389 16.59 -26.05 3.16
C LYS A 389 15.48 -26.73 3.97
N LEU A 390 14.46 -25.97 4.37
CA LEU A 390 13.30 -26.52 5.07
C LEU A 390 12.33 -27.21 4.09
N VAL A 391 12.42 -26.86 2.80
CA VAL A 391 11.53 -27.33 1.72
C VAL A 391 12.25 -28.08 0.60
N HIS A 392 13.58 -27.98 0.51
CA HIS A 392 14.48 -28.71 -0.40
C HIS A 392 15.56 -29.41 0.40
#